data_AF-A0A7C6RQC6-F1
#
_entry.id   AF-A0A7C6RQC6-F1
#
_cell.length_a   1.000
_cell.length_b   1.000
_cell.length_c   1.000
_cell.angle_alpha   90.00
_cell.angle_beta   90.00
_cell.angle_gamma   90.00
#
_symmetry.space_group_name_H-M   'P 1'
#
loop_
_entity.id
_entity.type
_entity.pdbx_description
1 polymer ?
#
loop_
_entity_poly.entity_id
_entity_poly.type
_entity_poly.pdbx_seq_one_letter_code
_entity_poly.pdbx_strand_id
1 'polypeptide(L)'
;MDDFIKYNLSTVIIGDENDPNFNGVIKKCGKKDGFEYHTDCVKQIVISLNNMGYYVGNIDYSHINETGYNLINYGHILFCNCYTDNIMYGFLYIPDKLTEKQIESLKSLEVYFQQMSTIFLYKLDEHNKELFEVTTYENNFTVDILTNKLIKNKTK
;
A
#
# COMPACT_ATOMS: atom_id res chain seq x y z
N MET A 1 14.56 -19.57 19.06
CA MET A 1 13.95 -18.33 19.58
C MET A 1 13.49 -17.64 18.33
N ASP A 2 12.23 -17.88 17.99
CA ASP A 2 11.72 -17.73 16.63
C ASP A 2 11.87 -16.30 16.15
N ASP A 3 12.43 -16.15 14.94
CA ASP A 3 12.56 -14.89 14.22
C ASP A 3 11.16 -14.33 14.00
N PHE A 4 10.71 -13.56 14.98
CA PHE A 4 9.37 -13.02 15.00
C PHE A 4 9.36 -11.90 13.96
N ILE A 5 8.79 -12.17 12.79
CA ILE A 5 8.54 -11.15 11.77
C ILE A 5 7.61 -10.11 12.40
N LYS A 6 8.19 -9.01 12.86
CA LYS A 6 7.43 -7.84 13.31
C LYS A 6 6.99 -7.11 12.06
N TYR A 7 5.82 -7.48 11.57
CA TYR A 7 5.13 -6.64 10.61
C TYR A 7 4.83 -5.30 11.31
N ASN A 8 5.11 -4.19 10.64
CA ASN A 8 4.64 -2.87 11.00
C ASN A 8 3.96 -2.30 9.74
N LEU A 9 2.63 -2.25 9.73
CA LEU A 9 1.92 -1.52 8.67
C LEU A 9 2.15 -0.04 8.95
N SER A 10 3.09 0.54 8.22
CA SER A 10 3.58 1.88 8.54
C SER A 10 2.89 2.98 7.73
N THR A 11 2.33 2.68 6.55
CA THR A 11 1.75 3.72 5.69
C THR A 11 0.60 3.22 4.80
N VAL A 12 -0.46 4.01 4.68
CA VAL A 12 -1.47 3.88 3.63
C VAL A 12 -1.49 5.18 2.84
N ILE A 13 -1.25 5.07 1.54
CA ILE A 13 -1.38 6.19 0.62
C ILE A 13 -2.78 6.09 0.04
N ILE A 14 -3.60 7.07 0.38
CA ILE A 14 -4.98 7.12 -0.06
C ILE A 14 -4.95 7.48 -1.55
N GLY A 15 -5.79 6.84 -2.36
CA GLY A 15 -6.32 7.46 -3.57
C GLY A 15 -7.29 6.55 -4.29
N ASP A 16 -8.54 6.95 -4.46
CA ASP A 16 -9.41 6.35 -5.48
C ASP A 16 -9.13 7.11 -6.78
N GLU A 17 -9.02 6.40 -7.91
CA GLU A 17 -8.80 7.01 -9.23
C GLU A 17 -10.03 7.78 -9.73
N ASN A 18 -11.21 7.50 -9.18
CA ASN A 18 -12.49 8.08 -9.60
C ASN A 18 -13.06 9.09 -8.60
N ASP A 19 -12.41 9.32 -7.45
CA ASP A 19 -12.89 10.27 -6.45
C ASP A 19 -12.41 11.71 -6.78
N PRO A 20 -13.31 12.63 -7.16
CA PRO A 20 -12.94 14.02 -7.43
C PRO A 20 -12.37 14.76 -6.22
N ASN A 21 -12.57 14.24 -5.00
CA ASN A 21 -12.01 14.77 -3.76
C ASN A 21 -10.61 14.23 -3.45
N PHE A 22 -10.03 13.43 -4.36
CA PHE A 22 -8.69 12.89 -4.17
C PHE A 22 -7.60 13.97 -4.18
N ASN A 23 -6.82 14.05 -3.10
CA ASN A 23 -5.80 15.08 -2.87
C ASN A 23 -4.40 14.54 -2.55
N GLY A 24 -4.14 13.25 -2.70
CA GLY A 24 -2.82 12.65 -2.45
C GLY A 24 -2.45 12.46 -0.98
N VAL A 25 -3.40 12.57 -0.04
CA VAL A 25 -3.08 12.46 1.40
C VAL A 25 -2.51 11.09 1.75
N ILE A 26 -1.36 11.13 2.45
CA ILE A 26 -0.70 9.96 3.03
C ILE A 26 -1.15 9.83 4.49
N LYS A 27 -1.68 8.67 4.88
CA LYS A 27 -1.94 8.33 6.28
C LYS A 27 -0.88 7.36 6.75
N LYS A 28 -0.37 7.60 7.95
CA LYS A 28 0.57 6.71 8.62
C LYS A 28 -0.06 6.28 9.92
N CYS A 29 0.10 5.02 10.27
CA CYS A 29 -0.28 4.59 11.61
C CYS A 29 0.77 5.07 12.61
N GLY A 30 0.31 5.57 13.75
CA GLY A 30 1.19 5.98 14.83
C GLY A 30 1.79 4.76 15.51
N LYS A 31 3.10 4.78 15.82
CA LYS A 31 3.80 3.65 16.46
C LYS A 31 3.03 3.10 17.67
N LYS A 32 2.67 1.82 17.63
CA LYS A 32 2.18 1.05 18.80
C LYS A 32 2.74 -0.36 18.68
N ASP A 33 3.28 -0.88 19.77
CA ASP A 33 3.84 -2.23 19.83
C ASP A 33 2.72 -3.26 20.01
N GLY A 34 2.74 -4.36 19.25
CA GLY A 34 1.83 -5.51 19.44
C GLY A 34 1.30 -6.13 18.14
N PHE A 35 0.86 -7.39 18.21
CA PHE A 35 0.40 -8.19 17.06
C PHE A 35 -0.90 -7.65 16.43
N GLU A 36 -1.78 -7.05 17.25
CA GLU A 36 -3.07 -6.47 16.81
C GLU A 36 -2.93 -5.05 16.21
N TYR A 37 -1.73 -4.49 16.21
CA TYR A 37 -1.48 -3.13 15.72
C TYR A 37 -1.90 -2.97 14.25
N HIS A 38 -1.71 -4.02 13.43
CA HIS A 38 -2.14 -4.04 12.04
C HIS A 38 -3.65 -3.89 11.88
N THR A 39 -4.42 -4.63 12.66
CA THR A 39 -5.88 -4.60 12.68
C THR A 39 -6.41 -3.21 13.03
N ASP A 40 -5.91 -2.68 14.15
CA ASP A 40 -6.30 -1.37 14.67
C ASP A 40 -5.93 -0.27 13.67
N CYS A 41 -4.76 -0.39 13.04
CA CYS A 41 -4.22 0.55 12.07
C CYS A 41 -5.09 0.66 10.82
N VAL A 42 -5.40 -0.46 10.15
CA VAL A 42 -6.24 -0.44 8.95
C VAL A 42 -7.63 0.11 9.31
N LYS A 43 -8.23 -0.36 10.41
CA LYS A 43 -9.53 0.12 10.88
C LYS A 43 -9.56 1.64 11.10
N GLN A 44 -8.55 2.20 11.79
CA GLN A 44 -8.44 3.64 12.02
C GLN A 44 -8.29 4.44 10.73
N ILE A 45 -7.56 3.90 9.75
CA ILE A 45 -7.42 4.51 8.43
C ILE A 45 -8.76 4.52 7.70
N VAL A 46 -9.51 3.41 7.70
CA VAL A 46 -10.82 3.39 7.02
C VAL A 46 -11.82 4.34 7.69
N ILE A 47 -11.86 4.41 9.02
CA ILE A 47 -12.68 5.40 9.74
C ILE A 47 -12.29 6.83 9.34
N SER A 48 -10.98 7.11 9.28
CA SER A 48 -10.48 8.43 8.88
C SER A 48 -10.86 8.79 7.45
N LEU A 49 -10.78 7.82 6.54
CA LEU A 49 -11.17 7.97 5.13
C LEU A 49 -12.65 8.30 4.98
N ASN A 50 -13.52 7.53 5.64
CA ASN A 50 -14.96 7.77 5.70
C ASN A 50 -15.28 9.18 6.20
N ASN A 51 -14.65 9.61 7.30
CA ASN A 51 -14.87 10.95 7.87
C ASN A 51 -14.40 12.09 6.94
N MET A 52 -13.46 11.81 6.04
CA MET A 52 -12.98 12.75 5.02
C MET A 52 -13.83 12.73 3.74
N GLY A 53 -14.83 11.85 3.65
CA GLY A 53 -15.74 11.72 2.51
C GLY A 53 -15.26 10.79 1.41
N TYR A 54 -14.17 10.03 1.62
CA TYR A 54 -13.73 9.03 0.66
C TYR A 54 -14.67 7.83 0.63
N TYR A 55 -14.99 7.34 -0.56
CA TYR A 55 -15.71 6.09 -0.71
C TYR A 55 -14.78 4.91 -0.41
N VAL A 56 -15.05 4.22 0.69
CA VAL A 56 -14.34 3.00 1.10
C VAL A 56 -15.27 1.79 1.12
N GLY A 57 -16.47 1.89 0.54
CA GLY A 57 -17.47 0.82 0.53
C GLY A 57 -17.95 0.37 1.92
N ASN A 58 -18.72 -0.73 1.94
CA ASN A 58 -19.13 -1.43 3.16
C ASN A 58 -18.04 -2.44 3.56
N ILE A 59 -16.86 -1.95 3.92
CA ILE A 59 -15.77 -2.82 4.36
C ILE A 59 -16.07 -3.34 5.77
N ASP A 60 -16.11 -4.67 5.92
CA ASP A 60 -16.06 -5.29 7.22
C ASP A 60 -14.64 -5.16 7.81
N TYR A 61 -14.56 -4.63 9.02
CA TYR A 61 -13.31 -4.41 9.77
C TYR A 61 -12.94 -5.60 10.66
N SER A 62 -13.77 -6.65 10.68
CA SER A 62 -13.52 -7.87 11.44
C SER A 62 -12.40 -8.73 10.81
N HIS A 63 -12.20 -8.60 9.49
CA HIS A 63 -11.24 -9.37 8.70
C HIS A 63 -10.23 -8.47 7.98
N ILE A 64 -9.06 -8.24 8.61
CA ILE A 64 -8.00 -7.30 8.17
C ILE A 64 -7.56 -7.52 6.73
N ASN A 65 -7.35 -8.79 6.36
CA ASN A 65 -6.85 -9.15 5.03
C ASN A 65 -7.87 -8.71 3.97
N GLU A 66 -9.15 -8.95 4.21
CA GLU A 66 -10.24 -8.52 3.34
C GLU A 66 -10.40 -7.00 3.36
N THR A 67 -10.25 -6.36 4.51
CA THR A 67 -10.26 -4.89 4.64
C THR A 67 -9.16 -4.25 3.78
N GLY A 68 -7.92 -4.73 3.87
CA GLY A 68 -6.80 -4.23 3.07
C GLY A 68 -7.00 -4.50 1.58
N TYR A 69 -7.48 -5.71 1.24
CA TYR A 69 -7.77 -6.09 -0.13
C TYR A 69 -8.82 -5.18 -0.79
N ASN A 70 -9.91 -4.90 -0.07
CA ASN A 70 -10.98 -4.02 -0.52
C ASN A 70 -10.45 -2.59 -0.72
N LEU A 71 -9.62 -2.08 0.18
CA LEU A 71 -9.01 -0.76 0.00
C LEU A 71 -8.21 -0.67 -1.30
N ILE A 72 -7.43 -1.70 -1.64
CA ILE A 72 -6.66 -1.72 -2.88
C ILE A 72 -7.58 -1.78 -4.10
N ASN A 73 -8.66 -2.58 -4.03
CA ASN A 73 -9.69 -2.64 -5.07
C ASN A 73 -10.45 -1.33 -5.27
N TYR A 74 -10.60 -0.52 -4.23
CA TYR A 74 -11.13 0.83 -4.30
C TYR A 74 -10.08 1.88 -4.71
N GLY A 75 -8.90 1.44 -5.16
CA GLY A 75 -7.85 2.29 -5.73
C GLY A 75 -6.73 2.65 -4.75
N HIS A 76 -6.88 2.40 -3.45
CA HIS A 76 -5.89 2.84 -2.46
C HIS A 76 -4.58 2.04 -2.54
N ILE A 77 -3.50 2.63 -2.05
CA ILE A 77 -2.18 2.00 -2.00
C ILE A 77 -1.85 1.69 -0.55
N LEU A 78 -1.49 0.44 -0.27
CA LEU A 78 -1.06 0.03 1.07
C LEU A 78 0.45 -0.20 1.07
N PHE A 79 1.12 0.24 2.12
CA PHE A 79 2.55 0.01 2.30
C PHE A 79 2.85 -0.46 3.72
N CYS A 80 3.36 -1.68 3.84
CA CYS A 80 3.91 -2.18 5.09
C CYS A 80 5.40 -2.47 4.96
N ASN A 81 6.06 -2.47 6.11
CA ASN A 81 7.42 -2.95 6.22
C ASN A 81 7.51 -4.00 7.31
N CYS A 82 8.48 -4.90 7.19
CA CYS A 82 8.81 -5.83 8.24
C CYS A 82 10.33 -5.82 8.47
N TYR A 83 10.72 -6.29 9.66
CA TYR A 83 12.11 -6.49 10.01
C TYR A 83 12.35 -7.96 10.30
N THR A 84 13.44 -8.49 9.75
CA THR A 84 14.01 -9.80 10.08
C THR A 84 15.51 -9.59 10.26
N ASP A 85 16.08 -9.95 11.41
CA ASP A 85 17.53 -9.82 11.69
C ASP A 85 18.16 -8.45 11.37
N ASN A 86 17.45 -7.36 11.70
CA ASN A 86 17.82 -5.96 11.38
C ASN A 86 17.80 -5.60 9.88
N ILE A 87 17.36 -6.51 9.01
CA ILE A 87 17.09 -6.26 7.61
C ILE A 87 15.65 -5.78 7.46
N MET A 88 15.46 -4.68 6.74
CA MET A 88 14.14 -4.09 6.49
C MET A 88 13.62 -4.48 5.10
N TYR A 89 12.42 -5.02 5.06
CA TYR A 89 11.70 -5.38 3.85
C TYR A 89 10.46 -4.50 3.69
N GLY A 90 10.10 -4.18 2.44
CA GLY A 90 8.90 -3.43 2.09
C GLY A 90 7.91 -4.28 1.31
N PHE A 91 6.63 -4.04 1.54
CA PHE A 91 5.54 -4.61 0.76
C PHE A 91 4.66 -3.46 0.32
N LEU A 92 4.63 -3.22 -0.98
CA LEU A 92 3.85 -2.16 -1.60
C LEU A 92 2.72 -2.80 -2.40
N TYR A 93 1.49 -2.53 -1.98
CA TYR A 93 0.29 -3.01 -2.65
C TYR A 93 -0.33 -1.87 -3.42
N ILE A 94 -0.50 -2.06 -4.72
CA ILE A 94 -1.02 -1.03 -5.63
C ILE A 94 -2.28 -1.52 -6.36
N PRO A 95 -3.19 -0.60 -6.68
CA PRO A 95 -4.27 -0.88 -7.63
C PRO A 95 -3.69 -1.16 -9.03
N ASP A 96 -4.57 -1.58 -9.95
CA ASP A 96 -4.20 -1.79 -11.34
C ASP A 96 -3.64 -0.51 -11.99
N LYS A 97 -4.23 0.65 -11.68
CA LYS A 97 -3.87 1.95 -12.25
C LYS A 97 -3.51 2.94 -11.16
N LEU A 98 -2.47 3.72 -11.42
CA LEU A 98 -2.03 4.82 -10.57
C LEU A 98 -2.37 6.16 -11.20
N THR A 99 -2.93 7.07 -10.39
CA THR A 99 -3.12 8.47 -10.72
C THR A 99 -1.83 9.27 -10.57
N GLU A 100 -1.74 10.43 -11.22
CA GLU A 100 -0.59 11.34 -11.09
C GLU A 100 -0.34 11.74 -9.63
N LYS A 101 -1.39 12.08 -8.89
CA LYS A 101 -1.28 12.43 -7.46
C LYS A 101 -0.79 11.26 -6.59
N GLN A 102 -1.19 10.01 -6.88
CA GLN A 102 -0.64 8.84 -6.18
C GLN A 102 0.85 8.66 -6.46
N ILE A 103 1.27 8.88 -7.71
CA ILE A 103 2.68 8.82 -8.11
C ILE A 103 3.48 9.90 -7.37
N GLU A 104 2.97 11.14 -7.29
CA GLU A 104 3.59 12.21 -6.52
C GLU A 104 3.71 11.86 -5.03
N SER A 105 2.66 11.33 -4.42
CA SER A 105 2.68 10.87 -3.02
C SER A 105 3.68 9.74 -2.80
N LEU A 106 3.76 8.77 -3.73
CA LEU A 106 4.76 7.71 -3.69
C LEU A 106 6.19 8.28 -3.77
N LYS A 107 6.43 9.27 -4.64
CA LYS A 107 7.75 9.91 -4.78
C LYS A 107 8.21 10.56 -3.48
N SER A 108 7.28 11.12 -2.70
CA SER A 108 7.61 11.68 -1.37
C SER A 108 8.11 10.63 -0.36
N LEU A 109 7.84 9.34 -0.61
CA LEU A 109 8.29 8.22 0.22
C LEU A 109 9.50 7.47 -0.35
N GLU A 110 10.03 7.89 -1.51
CA GLU A 110 11.08 7.14 -2.20
C GLU A 110 12.34 6.94 -1.35
N VAL A 111 12.70 7.94 -0.54
CA VAL A 111 13.82 7.84 0.42
C VAL A 111 13.62 6.71 1.43
N TYR A 112 12.38 6.42 1.83
CA TYR A 112 12.07 5.29 2.72
C TYR A 112 12.15 3.95 1.98
N PHE A 113 11.71 3.91 0.72
CA PHE A 113 11.81 2.72 -0.11
C PHE A 113 13.28 2.33 -0.37
N GLN A 114 14.15 3.31 -0.60
CA GLN A 114 15.57 3.09 -0.82
C GLN A 114 16.34 2.58 0.40
N GLN A 115 15.75 2.69 1.61
CA GLN A 115 16.32 2.11 2.83
C GLN A 115 16.00 0.61 2.98
N MET A 116 15.13 0.06 2.13
CA MET A 116 14.70 -1.33 2.20
C MET A 116 15.59 -2.21 1.34
N SER A 117 16.02 -3.34 1.90
CA SER A 117 16.84 -4.30 1.18
C SER A 117 16.08 -4.93 0.01
N THR A 118 14.80 -5.20 0.23
CA THR A 118 13.90 -5.73 -0.79
C THR A 118 12.52 -5.09 -0.68
N ILE A 119 11.95 -4.73 -1.82
CA ILE A 119 10.54 -4.35 -1.94
C ILE A 119 9.80 -5.39 -2.76
N PHE A 120 8.75 -5.94 -2.17
CA PHE A 120 7.76 -6.78 -2.83
C PHE A 120 6.61 -5.89 -3.30
N LEU A 121 6.48 -5.75 -4.61
CA LEU A 121 5.39 -5.03 -5.24
C LEU A 121 4.27 -6.02 -5.56
N TYR A 122 3.11 -5.83 -4.92
CA TYR A 122 1.87 -6.55 -5.18
C TYR A 122 0.98 -5.67 -6.05
N LYS A 123 0.80 -6.05 -7.31
CA LYS A 123 -0.12 -5.38 -8.23
C LYS A 123 -1.40 -6.20 -8.32
N LEU A 124 -2.56 -5.57 -8.18
CA LEU A 124 -3.84 -6.23 -8.44
C LEU A 124 -3.87 -6.77 -9.89
N ASP A 125 -4.25 -8.03 -10.06
CA ASP A 125 -4.33 -8.66 -11.38
C ASP A 125 -5.45 -8.01 -12.23
N GLU A 126 -5.12 -7.68 -13.48
CA GLU A 126 -6.01 -6.96 -14.42
C GLU A 126 -7.24 -7.78 -14.84
N HIS A 127 -7.15 -9.11 -14.78
CA HIS A 127 -8.17 -10.06 -15.20
C HIS A 127 -8.90 -10.72 -14.04
N ASN A 128 -8.25 -10.82 -12.88
CA ASN A 128 -8.81 -11.38 -11.66
C ASN A 128 -8.53 -10.50 -10.45
N LYS A 129 -9.50 -9.64 -10.13
CA LYS A 129 -9.50 -8.76 -8.95
C LYS A 129 -9.64 -9.48 -7.61
N GLU A 130 -9.33 -10.78 -7.54
CA GLU A 130 -9.13 -11.56 -6.31
C GLU A 130 -7.66 -11.98 -6.10
N LEU A 131 -6.76 -11.65 -7.04
CA LEU A 131 -5.35 -12.04 -7.01
C LEU A 131 -4.40 -10.84 -7.10
N PHE A 132 -3.17 -11.06 -6.64
CA PHE A 132 -2.05 -10.14 -6.81
C PHE A 132 -0.93 -10.79 -7.64
N GLU A 133 -0.42 -10.04 -8.60
CA GLU A 133 0.87 -10.31 -9.23
C GLU A 133 1.99 -9.73 -8.35
N VAL A 134 3.05 -10.51 -8.12
CA VAL A 134 4.17 -10.10 -7.26
C VAL A 134 5.43 -9.88 -8.07
N THR A 135 6.04 -8.70 -7.93
CA THR A 135 7.37 -8.39 -8.45
C THR A 135 8.32 -8.01 -7.31
N THR A 136 9.53 -8.55 -7.32
CA THR A 136 10.56 -8.27 -6.30
C THR A 136 11.61 -7.31 -6.83
N TYR A 137 12.02 -6.35 -6.00
CA TYR A 137 13.08 -5.37 -6.29
C TYR A 137 14.11 -5.36 -5.16
N GLU A 138 15.38 -5.57 -5.48
CA GLU A 138 16.48 -5.59 -4.51
C GLU A 138 17.33 -4.33 -4.64
N ASN A 139 17.38 -3.51 -3.58
CA ASN A 139 18.20 -2.29 -3.44
C ASN A 139 18.13 -1.28 -4.61
N ASN A 140 17.09 -1.33 -5.44
CA ASN A 140 17.00 -0.52 -6.66
C ASN A 140 15.60 0.00 -6.99
N PHE A 141 14.64 -0.17 -6.07
CA PHE A 141 13.28 0.31 -6.29
C PHE A 141 13.23 1.84 -6.32
N THR A 142 12.64 2.38 -7.39
CA THR A 142 12.26 3.80 -7.51
C THR A 142 10.82 3.88 -7.99
N VAL A 143 10.14 4.98 -7.70
CA VAL A 143 8.77 5.17 -8.17
C VAL A 143 8.73 5.29 -9.70
N ASP A 144 9.81 5.77 -10.32
CA ASP A 144 9.92 5.81 -11.78
C ASP A 144 9.96 4.40 -12.42
N ILE A 145 10.48 3.38 -11.72
CA ILE A 145 10.38 1.99 -12.19
C ILE A 145 8.93 1.51 -12.20
N LEU A 146 8.14 1.94 -11.20
CA LEU A 146 6.71 1.65 -11.09
C LEU A 146 5.93 2.26 -12.26
N THR A 147 6.15 3.55 -12.54
CA THR A 147 5.41 4.30 -13.56
C THR A 147 5.78 3.88 -14.98
N ASN A 148 7.06 3.59 -15.25
CA ASN A 148 7.50 3.14 -16.58
C ASN A 148 6.92 1.78 -16.98
N LYS A 149 6.65 0.89 -16.03
CA LYS A 149 5.96 -0.39 -16.30
C LYS A 149 4.48 -0.19 -16.61
N LEU A 150 3.79 0.67 -15.87
CA LEU A 150 2.35 0.93 -16.05
C LEU A 150 2.05 1.73 -17.33
N ILE A 151 2.96 2.60 -17.76
CA ILE A 151 2.84 3.35 -19.02
C ILE A 151 3.07 2.44 -20.24
N LYS A 152 4.02 1.48 -20.17
CA LYS A 152 4.32 0.56 -21.28
C LYS A 152 3.21 -0.45 -21.59
N ASN A 153 2.31 -0.73 -20.65
CA ASN A 153 1.14 -1.58 -20.90
C ASN A 153 0.02 -0.89 -21.69
N LYS A 154 0.12 0.42 -22.00
CA LYS A 154 -0.86 1.16 -22.83
C LYS A 154 -0.52 1.22 -24.32
N THR A 155 0.65 0.73 -24.75
CA THR A 155 1.09 0.76 -26.16
C THR A 155 1.00 -0.61 -26.84
N LYS A 156 -0.13 -1.31 -26.66
CA LYS A 156 -0.53 -2.43 -27.51
C LYS A 156 -1.99 -2.30 -27.92
#